data_AF-A0A6L4AMN9-F1
#
_entry.id   AF-A0A6L4AMN9-F1
#
_cell.length_a   1.000
_cell.length_b   1.000
_cell.length_c   1.000
_cell.angle_alpha   90.00
_cell.angle_beta   90.00
_cell.angle_gamma   90.00
#
_symmetry.space_group_name_H-M   'P 1'
#
loop_
_entity.id
_entity.type
_entity.pdbx_description
1 polymer ?
#
loop_
_entity_poly.entity_id
_entity_poly.type
_entity_poly.pdbx_seq_one_letter_code
_entity_poly.pdbx_strand_id
1 'polypeptide(L)'
;MRKITSMTMLVSLVLLVLNSIVLYVVPEGRVAYWADWRFWGLTKTEWGDQHVTIGFLFIAAGLLHLYYNWAAIKNYMKNRLKEIRVFTLPFNVGLLVTVLVSVMTYFHVPPVNLILELGAHFKEAGAEKYGEPPYGHAELSSLKMFSKKEGIDLDGAMALLRQKGLEFRGPEQTLLAISQDNGMTPQQVYMVIKPAARELETPPAGGAPSFPDEPKPGFGRKTLEQVCAELQLEYATVAQGLQAKGLTVEAGKTVHEIAEASGKEPMEIFEAMRAVVVGE
;
A
#
# COMPACT_ATOMS: atom_id res chain seq x y z
N MET A 1 -34.86 22.51 8.33
CA MET A 1 -33.41 22.36 8.60
C MET A 1 -33.08 21.12 9.41
N ARG A 2 -33.45 20.99 10.70
CA ARG A 2 -33.06 19.82 11.54
C ARG A 2 -33.28 18.46 10.88
N LYS A 3 -34.50 18.17 10.40
CA LYS A 3 -34.85 16.91 9.73
C LYS A 3 -33.98 16.64 8.50
N ILE A 4 -33.78 17.66 7.67
CA ILE A 4 -32.96 17.58 6.44
C ILE A 4 -31.51 17.24 6.80
N THR A 5 -30.93 17.93 7.78
CA THR A 5 -29.56 17.68 8.25
C THR A 5 -29.41 16.25 8.78
N SER A 6 -30.34 15.77 9.62
CA SER A 6 -30.31 14.39 10.13
C SER A 6 -30.44 13.34 9.02
N MET A 7 -31.33 13.55 8.04
CA MET A 7 -31.48 12.64 6.91
C MET A 7 -30.26 12.65 5.99
N THR A 8 -29.66 13.83 5.76
CA THR A 8 -28.43 13.97 4.97
C THR A 8 -27.27 13.23 5.65
N MET A 9 -27.11 13.39 6.96
CA MET A 9 -26.10 12.68 7.76
C MET A 9 -26.31 11.17 7.70
N LEU A 10 -27.56 10.68 7.76
CA LEU A 10 -27.88 9.25 7.67
C LEU A 10 -27.56 8.67 6.29
N VAL A 11 -28.00 9.31 5.20
CA VAL A 11 -27.77 8.80 3.84
C VAL A 11 -26.28 8.86 3.47
N SER A 12 -25.58 9.93 3.84
CA SER A 12 -24.12 10.02 3.65
C SER A 12 -23.36 8.98 4.48
N LEU A 13 -23.82 8.64 5.70
CA LEU A 13 -23.25 7.54 6.49
C LEU A 13 -23.34 6.20 5.76
N VAL A 14 -24.50 5.87 5.17
CA VAL A 14 -24.68 4.61 4.43
C VAL A 14 -23.71 4.52 3.26
N LEU A 15 -23.59 5.60 2.47
CA LEU A 15 -22.65 5.65 1.35
C LEU A 15 -21.19 5.61 1.81
N LEU A 16 -20.86 6.25 2.94
CA LEU A 16 -19.52 6.18 3.53
C LEU A 16 -19.14 4.78 3.99
N VAL A 17 -20.08 4.05 4.62
CA VAL A 17 -19.83 2.67 5.03
C VAL A 17 -19.57 1.81 3.80
N LEU A 18 -20.38 1.93 2.75
CA LEU A 18 -20.15 1.22 1.49
C LEU A 18 -18.76 1.52 0.92
N ASN A 19 -18.40 2.81 0.82
CA ASN A 19 -17.08 3.23 0.36
C ASN A 19 -15.95 2.67 1.22
N SER A 20 -16.11 2.69 2.55
CA SER A 20 -15.12 2.18 3.50
C SER A 20 -14.91 0.67 3.34
N ILE A 21 -15.98 -0.09 3.10
CA ILE A 21 -15.90 -1.53 2.83
C ILE A 21 -15.11 -1.78 1.55
N VAL A 22 -15.41 -1.06 0.47
CA VAL A 22 -14.69 -1.20 -0.81
C VAL A 22 -13.21 -0.82 -0.66
N LEU A 23 -12.92 0.30 0.02
CA LEU A 23 -11.55 0.74 0.27
C LEU A 23 -10.78 -0.12 1.29
N TYR A 24 -11.48 -0.95 2.06
CA TYR A 24 -10.87 -1.91 2.96
C TYR A 24 -10.43 -3.19 2.23
N VAL A 25 -11.18 -3.61 1.19
CA VAL A 25 -10.86 -4.82 0.40
C VAL A 25 -10.04 -4.54 -0.87
N VAL A 26 -9.94 -3.27 -1.31
CA VAL A 26 -9.18 -2.90 -2.51
C VAL A 26 -7.69 -3.30 -2.35
N PRO A 27 -7.03 -3.79 -3.41
CA PRO A 27 -5.59 -4.04 -3.37
C PRO A 27 -4.79 -2.79 -2.97
N GLU A 28 -3.55 -3.01 -2.56
CA GLU A 28 -2.61 -1.91 -2.31
C GLU A 28 -2.48 -0.99 -3.54
N GLY A 29 -2.23 0.30 -3.31
CA GLY A 29 -2.21 1.30 -4.38
C GLY A 29 -1.32 0.90 -5.55
N ARG A 30 -0.09 0.42 -5.27
CA ARG A 30 0.85 -0.04 -6.30
C ARG A 30 0.26 -1.12 -7.21
N VAL A 31 -0.48 -2.08 -6.64
CA VAL A 31 -1.08 -3.20 -7.38
C VAL A 31 -2.31 -2.72 -8.14
N ALA A 32 -3.15 -1.93 -7.49
CA ALA A 32 -4.38 -1.42 -8.08
C ALA A 32 -4.11 -0.51 -9.28
N TYR A 33 -3.10 0.36 -9.23
CA TYR A 33 -2.72 1.20 -10.38
C TYR A 33 -2.02 0.41 -11.47
N TRP A 34 -1.16 -0.54 -11.11
CA TRP A 34 -0.45 -1.39 -12.06
C TRP A 34 -1.38 -2.28 -12.90
N ALA A 35 -2.45 -2.77 -12.29
CA ALA A 35 -3.43 -3.63 -12.93
C ALA A 35 -4.70 -2.92 -13.42
N ASP A 36 -4.77 -1.59 -13.36
CA ASP A 36 -5.99 -0.79 -13.56
C ASP A 36 -7.22 -1.42 -12.85
N TRP A 37 -7.09 -1.68 -11.55
CA TRP A 37 -8.12 -2.35 -10.78
C TRP A 37 -9.41 -1.53 -10.77
N ARG A 38 -10.52 -2.20 -11.09
CA ARG A 38 -11.86 -1.62 -11.12
C ARG A 38 -12.85 -2.48 -10.35
N PHE A 39 -13.78 -1.81 -9.67
CA PHE A 39 -14.95 -2.43 -9.04
C PHE A 39 -16.19 -1.60 -9.33
N TRP A 40 -17.21 -2.26 -9.89
CA TRP A 40 -18.42 -1.60 -10.43
C TRP A 40 -18.12 -0.44 -11.39
N GLY A 41 -17.10 -0.62 -12.23
CA GLY A 41 -16.68 0.36 -13.24
C GLY A 41 -15.77 1.46 -12.72
N LEU A 42 -15.70 1.67 -11.41
CA LEU A 42 -14.86 2.68 -10.78
C LEU A 42 -13.47 2.14 -10.43
N THR A 43 -12.45 2.94 -10.67
CA THR A 43 -11.05 2.73 -10.27
C THR A 43 -10.86 2.91 -8.77
N LYS A 44 -9.71 2.48 -8.24
CA LYS A 44 -9.32 2.76 -6.85
C LYS A 44 -9.40 4.25 -6.50
N THR A 45 -8.93 5.13 -7.40
CA THR A 45 -8.93 6.58 -7.16
C THR A 45 -10.34 7.12 -7.09
N GLU A 46 -11.23 6.71 -7.99
CA GLU A 46 -12.62 7.20 -8.00
C GLU A 46 -13.41 6.75 -6.76
N TRP A 47 -13.19 5.53 -6.27
CA TRP A 47 -13.70 5.10 -4.96
C TRP A 47 -13.14 5.95 -3.80
N GLY A 48 -11.85 6.29 -3.86
CA GLY A 48 -11.21 7.20 -2.90
C GLY A 48 -11.82 8.59 -2.92
N ASP A 49 -12.00 9.16 -4.10
CA ASP A 49 -12.57 10.50 -4.29
C ASP A 49 -14.03 10.56 -3.79
N GLN A 50 -14.82 9.51 -4.06
CA GLN A 50 -16.18 9.42 -3.52
C GLN A 50 -16.16 9.33 -1.99
N HIS A 51 -15.29 8.51 -1.40
CA HIS A 51 -15.17 8.40 0.05
C HIS A 51 -14.83 9.75 0.69
N VAL A 52 -13.86 10.48 0.14
CA VAL A 52 -13.45 11.79 0.64
C VAL A 52 -14.57 12.82 0.52
N THR A 53 -15.18 12.95 -0.65
CA THR A 53 -16.23 13.96 -0.90
C THR A 53 -17.50 13.71 -0.08
N ILE A 54 -17.96 12.47 0.01
CA ILE A 54 -19.08 12.11 0.89
C ILE A 54 -18.68 12.24 2.38
N GLY A 55 -17.42 11.98 2.72
CA GLY A 55 -16.84 12.21 4.04
C GLY A 55 -16.96 13.65 4.50
N PHE A 56 -16.58 14.60 3.64
CA PHE A 56 -16.76 16.02 3.89
C PHE A 56 -18.23 16.39 4.09
N LEU A 57 -19.14 15.85 3.26
CA LEU A 57 -20.59 16.07 3.43
C LEU A 57 -21.09 15.54 4.77
N PHE A 58 -20.67 14.34 5.18
CA PHE A 58 -21.04 13.74 6.46
C PHE A 58 -20.55 14.56 7.65
N ILE A 59 -19.30 15.04 7.62
CA ILE A 59 -18.74 15.91 8.66
C ILE A 59 -19.53 17.23 8.73
N ALA A 60 -19.77 17.89 7.60
CA ALA A 60 -20.53 19.13 7.56
C ALA A 60 -21.96 18.94 8.10
N ALA A 61 -22.64 17.87 7.68
CA ALA A 61 -23.96 17.51 8.19
C ALA A 61 -23.91 17.18 9.69
N GLY A 62 -22.86 16.50 10.18
CA GLY A 62 -22.62 16.19 11.58
C GLY A 62 -22.43 17.44 12.46
N LEU A 63 -21.66 18.43 11.98
CA LEU A 63 -21.50 19.72 12.67
C LEU A 63 -22.82 20.49 12.76
N LEU A 64 -23.58 20.55 11.66
CA LEU A 64 -24.92 21.15 11.68
C LEU A 64 -25.87 20.36 12.59
N HIS A 65 -25.75 19.03 12.61
CA HIS A 65 -26.55 18.17 13.48
C HIS A 65 -26.26 18.45 14.96
N LEU A 66 -24.98 18.59 15.31
CA LEU A 66 -24.50 18.99 16.64
C LEU A 66 -25.04 20.37 17.05
N TYR A 67 -24.91 21.36 16.15
CA TYR A 67 -25.42 22.71 16.38
C TYR A 67 -26.93 22.75 16.62
N TYR A 68 -27.71 22.15 15.72
CA TYR A 68 -29.17 22.16 15.82
C TYR A 68 -29.72 21.33 16.99
N ASN A 69 -28.99 20.30 17.43
CA ASN A 69 -29.41 19.40 18.51
C ASN A 69 -28.62 19.61 19.82
N TRP A 70 -27.94 20.75 19.97
CA TRP A 70 -27.13 21.09 21.14
C TRP A 70 -27.89 20.98 22.47
N ALA A 71 -29.19 21.31 22.48
CA ALA A 71 -30.03 21.17 23.65
C ALA A 71 -30.16 19.70 24.12
N ALA A 72 -30.27 18.75 23.20
CA ALA A 72 -30.32 17.33 23.52
C ALA A 72 -28.98 16.83 24.08
N ILE A 73 -27.87 17.30 23.51
CA ILE A 73 -26.51 16.93 23.95
C ILE A 73 -26.24 17.45 25.36
N LYS A 74 -26.57 18.72 25.63
CA LYS A 74 -26.50 19.26 27.01
C LYS A 74 -27.34 18.45 27.99
N ASN A 75 -28.48 17.90 27.57
CA ASN A 75 -29.28 17.05 28.46
C ASN A 75 -28.60 15.70 28.75
N TYR A 76 -27.87 15.11 27.81
CA TYR A 76 -27.07 13.91 28.07
C TYR A 76 -25.92 14.16 29.05
N MET A 77 -25.43 15.40 29.14
CA MET A 77 -24.39 15.81 30.09
C MET A 77 -24.94 16.25 31.45
N LYS A 78 -26.26 16.30 31.63
CA LYS A 78 -26.87 16.70 32.90
C LYS A 78 -27.02 15.50 33.84
N ASN A 79 -26.68 15.69 35.11
CA ASN A 79 -26.98 14.72 36.16
C ASN A 79 -28.48 14.76 36.56
N ARG A 80 -28.89 13.88 37.48
CA ARG A 80 -30.25 13.83 38.06
C ARG A 80 -30.70 15.18 38.68
N LEU A 81 -29.75 16.05 39.01
CA LEU A 81 -29.96 17.38 39.60
C LEU A 81 -29.92 18.52 38.55
N LYS A 82 -29.85 18.19 37.25
CA LYS A 82 -29.77 19.12 36.10
C LYS A 82 -28.48 19.95 36.01
N GLU A 83 -27.43 19.58 36.73
CA GLU A 83 -26.10 20.19 36.62
C GLU A 83 -25.32 19.56 35.45
N ILE A 84 -24.60 20.37 34.67
CA ILE A 84 -23.73 19.88 33.59
C ILE A 84 -22.47 19.28 34.22
N ARG A 85 -22.27 17.97 34.08
CA ARG A 85 -21.01 17.28 34.37
C ARG A 85 -20.49 16.65 33.09
N VAL A 86 -19.23 16.88 32.76
CA VAL A 86 -18.61 16.30 31.56
C VAL A 86 -18.26 14.82 31.81
N PHE A 87 -17.67 14.50 32.96
CA PHE A 87 -17.33 13.14 33.38
C PHE A 87 -18.53 12.40 33.99
N THR A 88 -19.55 12.13 33.18
CA THR A 88 -20.65 11.23 33.57
C THR A 88 -20.22 9.77 33.41
N LEU A 89 -20.93 8.83 34.05
CA LEU A 89 -20.67 7.40 33.85
C LEU A 89 -20.73 7.00 32.36
N PRO A 90 -21.75 7.41 31.56
CA PRO A 90 -21.77 7.14 30.12
C PRO A 90 -20.57 7.72 29.37
N PHE A 91 -20.14 8.95 29.70
CA PHE A 91 -18.95 9.55 29.09
C PHE A 91 -17.69 8.76 29.43
N ASN A 92 -17.49 8.40 30.69
CA ASN A 92 -16.32 7.64 31.14
C ASN A 92 -16.28 6.23 30.53
N VAL A 93 -17.44 5.58 30.38
CA VAL A 93 -17.53 4.28 29.68
C VAL A 93 -17.17 4.44 28.21
N GLY A 94 -17.71 5.46 27.53
CA GLY A 94 -17.34 5.75 26.14
C GLY A 94 -15.85 6.02 25.96
N LEU A 95 -15.29 6.87 26.83
CA LEU A 95 -13.86 7.18 26.86
C LEU A 95 -13.02 5.92 27.11
N LEU A 96 -13.39 5.10 28.08
CA LEU A 96 -12.68 3.85 28.39
C LEU A 96 -12.69 2.89 27.19
N VAL A 97 -13.83 2.72 26.52
CA VAL A 97 -13.93 1.87 25.32
C VAL A 97 -13.04 2.41 24.20
N THR A 98 -13.05 3.73 23.95
CA THR A 98 -12.18 4.34 22.94
C THR A 98 -10.70 4.13 23.27
N VAL A 99 -10.29 4.40 24.51
CA VAL A 99 -8.90 4.18 24.97
C VAL A 99 -8.52 2.71 24.86
N LEU A 100 -9.38 1.80 25.30
CA LEU A 100 -9.14 0.36 25.23
C LEU A 100 -8.91 -0.08 23.78
N VAL A 101 -9.80 0.28 22.86
CA VAL A 101 -9.65 -0.07 21.44
C VAL A 101 -8.37 0.53 20.86
N SER A 102 -8.05 1.79 21.15
CA SER A 102 -6.82 2.43 20.68
C SER A 102 -5.56 1.72 21.21
N VAL A 103 -5.54 1.35 22.49
CA VAL A 103 -4.44 0.60 23.12
C VAL A 103 -4.32 -0.79 22.49
N MET A 104 -5.44 -1.48 22.27
CA MET A 104 -5.45 -2.79 21.60
C MET A 104 -4.97 -2.72 20.16
N THR A 105 -5.33 -1.68 19.40
CA THR A 105 -4.78 -1.44 18.06
C THR A 105 -3.27 -1.25 18.13
N TYR A 106 -2.80 -0.38 19.03
CA TYR A 106 -1.37 -0.05 19.16
C TYR A 106 -0.52 -1.26 19.51
N PHE A 107 -1.00 -2.12 20.41
CA PHE A 107 -0.29 -3.35 20.81
C PHE A 107 -0.70 -4.58 20.00
N HIS A 108 -1.45 -4.43 18.90
CA HIS A 108 -1.90 -5.53 18.03
C HIS A 108 -2.61 -6.67 18.81
N VAL A 109 -3.44 -6.33 19.79
CA VAL A 109 -4.13 -7.31 20.65
C VAL A 109 -5.49 -7.73 20.06
N PRO A 110 -5.87 -9.02 20.09
CA PRO A 110 -7.20 -9.47 19.69
C PRO A 110 -8.34 -8.87 20.54
N PRO A 111 -9.52 -8.58 19.96
CA PRO A 111 -9.95 -8.93 18.61
C PRO A 111 -9.64 -7.85 17.55
N VAL A 112 -9.08 -6.70 17.93
CA VAL A 112 -8.84 -5.58 16.99
C VAL A 112 -7.82 -5.96 15.92
N ASN A 113 -6.80 -6.74 16.28
CA ASN A 113 -5.79 -7.20 15.33
C ASN A 113 -6.37 -8.04 14.18
N LEU A 114 -7.46 -8.79 14.41
CA LEU A 114 -8.14 -9.56 13.36
C LEU A 114 -8.61 -8.67 12.20
N ILE A 115 -9.04 -7.44 12.51
CA ILE A 115 -9.46 -6.45 11.50
C ILE A 115 -8.24 -5.97 10.70
N LEU A 116 -7.06 -5.89 11.30
CA LEU A 116 -5.86 -5.49 10.58
C LEU A 116 -5.35 -6.64 9.68
N GLU A 117 -5.31 -7.86 10.22
CA GLU A 117 -4.89 -9.07 9.50
C GLU A 117 -5.78 -9.38 8.31
N LEU A 118 -7.10 -9.27 8.47
CA LEU A 118 -8.04 -9.48 7.36
C LEU A 118 -7.82 -8.45 6.23
N GLY A 119 -7.53 -7.19 6.58
CA GLY A 119 -7.18 -6.17 5.61
C GLY A 119 -5.84 -6.47 4.90
N ALA A 120 -4.85 -6.98 5.63
CA ALA A 120 -3.57 -7.41 5.07
C ALA A 120 -3.73 -8.61 4.11
N HIS A 121 -4.62 -9.54 4.45
CA HIS A 121 -4.95 -10.69 3.61
C HIS A 121 -5.56 -10.27 2.26
N PHE A 122 -6.52 -9.34 2.24
CA PHE A 122 -7.06 -8.82 0.97
C PHE A 122 -6.00 -8.12 0.11
N LYS A 123 -5.10 -7.38 0.74
CA LYS A 123 -3.97 -6.73 0.06
C LYS A 123 -3.03 -7.75 -0.59
N GLU A 124 -2.71 -8.82 0.13
CA GLU A 124 -1.85 -9.91 -0.34
C GLU A 124 -2.48 -10.72 -1.47
N ALA A 125 -3.74 -11.14 -1.28
CA ALA A 125 -4.51 -11.81 -2.33
C ALA A 125 -4.63 -10.94 -3.58
N GLY A 126 -4.70 -9.61 -3.42
CA GLY A 126 -4.61 -8.66 -4.52
C GLY A 126 -3.26 -8.72 -5.25
N ALA A 127 -2.14 -8.67 -4.51
CA ALA A 127 -0.80 -8.79 -5.10
C ALA A 127 -0.60 -10.11 -5.84
N GLU A 128 -1.03 -11.24 -5.27
CA GLU A 128 -0.94 -12.56 -5.92
C GLU A 128 -1.78 -12.63 -7.20
N LYS A 129 -3.01 -12.11 -7.16
CA LYS A 129 -3.94 -12.19 -8.29
C LYS A 129 -3.58 -11.25 -9.44
N TYR A 130 -3.21 -10.02 -9.11
CA TYR A 130 -3.02 -8.95 -10.08
C TYR A 130 -1.55 -8.67 -10.40
N GLY A 131 -0.61 -9.24 -9.64
CA GLY A 131 0.83 -9.03 -9.79
C GLY A 131 1.29 -7.68 -9.25
N GLU A 132 2.57 -7.61 -8.88
CA GLU A 132 3.20 -6.38 -8.42
C GLU A 132 3.93 -5.66 -9.56
N PRO A 133 3.96 -4.31 -9.54
CA PRO A 133 4.87 -3.57 -10.40
C PRO A 133 6.32 -3.88 -10.00
N PRO A 134 7.30 -3.70 -10.90
CA PRO A 134 8.70 -3.97 -10.60
C PRO A 134 9.31 -3.02 -9.57
N TYR A 135 8.75 -1.81 -9.44
CA TYR A 135 9.11 -0.82 -8.43
C TYR A 135 7.93 0.13 -8.16
N GLY A 136 8.05 0.99 -7.13
CA GLY A 136 6.98 1.92 -6.77
C GLY A 136 6.64 2.90 -7.90
N HIS A 137 5.34 3.08 -8.17
CA HIS A 137 4.83 3.96 -9.23
C HIS A 137 5.41 3.71 -10.63
N ALA A 138 5.71 2.45 -10.95
CA ALA A 138 6.28 2.08 -12.24
C ALA A 138 5.36 2.47 -13.41
N GLU A 139 4.04 2.49 -13.21
CA GLU A 139 3.04 2.95 -14.18
C GLU A 139 3.25 4.41 -14.59
N LEU A 140 3.78 5.25 -13.70
CA LEU A 140 4.04 6.67 -13.95
C LEU A 140 5.40 6.92 -14.60
N SER A 141 6.25 5.90 -14.73
CA SER A 141 7.53 6.04 -15.41
C SER A 141 7.36 6.14 -16.93
N SER A 142 8.15 6.99 -17.57
CA SER A 142 8.25 7.01 -19.04
C SER A 142 8.76 5.66 -19.55
N LEU A 143 8.37 5.28 -20.77
CA LEU A 143 8.86 4.05 -21.40
C LEU A 143 10.39 3.96 -21.35
N LYS A 144 11.09 5.07 -21.60
CA LYS A 144 12.55 5.18 -21.49
C LYS A 144 13.08 4.89 -20.09
N MET A 145 12.52 5.53 -19.07
CA MET A 145 12.97 5.34 -17.69
C MET A 145 12.67 3.94 -17.18
N PHE A 146 11.48 3.43 -17.50
CA PHE A 146 11.07 2.07 -17.18
C PHE A 146 11.98 1.05 -17.85
N SER A 147 12.22 1.20 -19.16
CA SER A 147 13.13 0.32 -19.90
C SER A 147 14.54 0.33 -19.32
N LYS A 148 15.06 1.50 -18.95
CA LYS A 148 16.36 1.61 -18.29
C LYS A 148 16.40 0.87 -16.95
N LYS A 149 15.39 1.06 -16.08
CA LYS A 149 15.33 0.42 -14.75
C LYS A 149 15.19 -1.11 -14.85
N GLU A 150 14.45 -1.60 -15.84
CA GLU A 150 14.18 -3.02 -16.04
C GLU A 150 15.19 -3.73 -16.97
N GLY A 151 16.24 -3.02 -17.43
CA GLY A 151 17.23 -3.61 -18.36
C GLY A 151 16.67 -3.96 -19.75
N ILE A 152 15.59 -3.30 -20.16
CA ILE A 152 14.93 -3.48 -21.45
C ILE A 152 15.57 -2.57 -22.49
N ASP A 153 15.88 -3.12 -23.66
CA ASP A 153 16.31 -2.34 -24.81
C ASP A 153 15.17 -1.44 -25.30
N LEU A 154 15.36 -0.12 -25.25
CA LEU A 154 14.30 0.85 -25.55
C LEU A 154 13.84 0.76 -27.01
N ASP A 155 14.76 0.60 -27.94
CA ASP A 155 14.42 0.48 -29.37
C ASP A 155 13.68 -0.84 -29.64
N GLY A 156 14.13 -1.94 -29.03
CA GLY A 156 13.44 -3.23 -29.02
C GLY A 156 12.04 -3.15 -28.42
N ALA A 157 11.87 -2.49 -27.27
CA ALA A 157 10.57 -2.27 -26.65
C ALA A 157 9.61 -1.52 -27.57
N MET A 158 10.08 -0.41 -28.16
CA MET A 158 9.29 0.37 -29.13
C MET A 158 8.95 -0.46 -30.37
N ALA A 159 9.85 -1.32 -30.85
CA ALA A 159 9.58 -2.23 -31.97
C ALA A 159 8.50 -3.26 -31.61
N LEU A 160 8.54 -3.85 -30.40
CA LEU A 160 7.52 -4.78 -29.91
C LEU A 160 6.14 -4.11 -29.78
N LEU A 161 6.08 -2.89 -29.25
CA LEU A 161 4.84 -2.12 -29.19
C LEU A 161 4.24 -1.92 -30.58
N ARG A 162 5.05 -1.49 -31.56
CA ARG A 162 4.60 -1.35 -32.97
C ARG A 162 4.17 -2.68 -33.57
N GLN A 163 4.91 -3.75 -33.31
CA GLN A 163 4.59 -5.09 -33.82
C GLN A 163 3.24 -5.60 -33.28
N LYS A 164 2.91 -5.26 -32.03
CA LYS A 164 1.61 -5.57 -31.41
C LYS A 164 0.50 -4.58 -31.77
N GLY A 165 0.79 -3.59 -32.61
CA GLY A 165 -0.19 -2.59 -33.06
C GLY A 165 -0.59 -1.60 -31.97
N LEU A 166 0.26 -1.39 -30.96
CA LEU A 166 -0.02 -0.44 -29.88
C LEU A 166 0.35 0.99 -30.31
N GLU A 167 -0.55 1.92 -30.03
CA GLU A 167 -0.38 3.35 -30.24
C GLU A 167 0.48 3.96 -29.13
N PHE A 168 1.56 4.67 -29.49
CA PHE A 168 2.34 5.46 -28.54
C PHE A 168 3.03 6.63 -29.24
N ARG A 169 3.20 7.73 -28.52
CA ARG A 169 3.76 8.99 -29.04
C ARG A 169 5.29 9.04 -29.02
N GLY A 170 5.91 8.25 -28.14
CA GLY A 170 7.36 8.20 -28.03
C GLY A 170 7.87 7.72 -26.67
N PRO A 171 9.19 7.74 -26.47
CA PRO A 171 9.86 7.14 -25.31
C PRO A 171 9.61 7.90 -23.98
N GLU A 172 9.20 9.16 -24.04
CA GLU A 172 8.90 9.98 -22.86
C GLU A 172 7.46 9.78 -22.35
N GLN A 173 6.60 9.07 -23.09
CA GLN A 173 5.25 8.74 -22.65
C GLN A 173 5.29 7.69 -21.54
N THR A 174 4.45 7.86 -20.51
CA THR A 174 4.38 6.92 -19.38
C THR A 174 3.72 5.60 -19.76
N LEU A 175 4.07 4.51 -19.05
CA LEU A 175 3.40 3.22 -19.24
C LEU A 175 1.89 3.33 -19.04
N LEU A 176 1.45 4.12 -18.05
CA LEU A 176 0.03 4.38 -17.80
C LEU A 176 -0.64 5.08 -18.99
N ALA A 177 -0.02 6.10 -19.56
CA ALA A 177 -0.61 6.80 -20.70
C ALA A 177 -0.63 5.90 -21.94
N ILE A 178 0.43 5.12 -22.19
CA ILE A 178 0.43 4.13 -23.28
C ILE A 178 -0.68 3.10 -23.05
N SER A 179 -0.87 2.62 -21.82
CA SER A 179 -1.89 1.61 -21.54
C SER A 179 -3.30 2.18 -21.74
N GLN A 180 -3.56 3.40 -21.30
CA GLN A 180 -4.84 4.09 -21.48
C GLN A 180 -5.19 4.32 -22.95
N ASP A 181 -4.24 4.80 -23.75
CA ASP A 181 -4.42 5.03 -25.20
C ASP A 181 -4.78 3.72 -25.93
N ASN A 182 -4.43 2.56 -25.36
CA ASN A 182 -4.64 1.25 -25.96
C ASN A 182 -5.71 0.39 -25.24
N GLY A 183 -6.42 0.92 -24.24
CA GLY A 183 -7.39 0.14 -23.46
C GLY A 183 -6.78 -1.05 -22.70
N MET A 184 -5.51 -0.92 -22.30
CA MET A 184 -4.73 -1.92 -21.57
C MET A 184 -4.37 -1.43 -20.16
N THR A 185 -3.87 -2.34 -19.35
CA THR A 185 -3.24 -2.02 -18.06
C THR A 185 -1.73 -1.78 -18.21
N PRO A 186 -1.09 -1.00 -17.32
CA PRO A 186 0.36 -0.84 -17.31
C PRO A 186 1.11 -2.19 -17.27
N GLN A 187 0.59 -3.15 -16.50
CA GLN A 187 1.09 -4.52 -16.47
C GLN A 187 1.08 -5.19 -17.84
N GLN A 188 -0.01 -5.07 -18.60
CA GLN A 188 -0.10 -5.69 -19.92
C GLN A 188 0.89 -5.06 -20.91
N VAL A 189 1.08 -3.73 -20.84
CA VAL A 189 2.10 -3.04 -21.65
C VAL A 189 3.49 -3.56 -21.29
N TYR A 190 3.80 -3.73 -20.00
CA TYR A 190 5.06 -4.33 -19.56
C TYR A 190 5.25 -5.74 -20.13
N MET A 191 4.24 -6.59 -20.08
CA MET A 191 4.33 -7.96 -20.63
C MET A 191 4.64 -7.98 -22.13
N VAL A 192 4.21 -6.95 -22.88
CA VAL A 192 4.54 -6.81 -24.31
C VAL A 192 6.01 -6.45 -24.52
N ILE A 193 6.58 -5.57 -23.70
CA ILE A 193 7.96 -5.09 -23.88
C ILE A 193 9.02 -5.94 -23.16
N LYS A 194 8.61 -6.75 -22.17
CA LYS A 194 9.50 -7.62 -21.40
C LYS A 194 10.41 -8.53 -22.25
N PRO A 195 10.00 -9.07 -23.41
CA PRO A 195 10.89 -9.84 -24.28
C PRO A 195 12.07 -9.06 -24.86
N ALA A 196 12.02 -7.72 -24.88
CA ALA A 196 13.16 -6.87 -25.25
C ALA A 196 14.11 -6.62 -24.07
N ALA A 197 13.89 -7.26 -22.91
CA ALA A 197 14.93 -7.38 -21.90
C ALA A 197 16.19 -7.88 -22.59
N ARG A 198 17.28 -7.10 -22.48
CA ARG A 198 18.57 -7.63 -22.88
C ARG A 198 18.78 -8.85 -22.01
N GLU A 199 19.08 -10.00 -22.62
CA GLU A 199 19.78 -11.05 -21.90
C GLU A 199 20.94 -10.30 -21.25
N LEU A 200 20.87 -10.13 -19.92
CA LEU A 200 21.99 -9.57 -19.18
C LEU A 200 23.18 -10.37 -19.67
N GLU A 201 24.11 -9.70 -20.35
CA GLU A 201 25.40 -10.30 -20.65
C GLU A 201 25.79 -11.00 -19.36
N THR A 202 25.95 -12.31 -19.44
CA THR A 202 26.43 -13.11 -18.32
C THR A 202 27.61 -12.31 -17.77
N PRO A 203 27.57 -11.84 -16.50
CA PRO A 203 28.65 -11.01 -16.01
C PRO A 203 29.94 -11.76 -16.31
N PRO A 204 30.95 -11.10 -16.90
CA PRO A 204 32.19 -11.78 -17.25
C PRO A 204 32.62 -12.59 -16.03
N ALA A 205 32.84 -13.89 -16.22
CA ALA A 205 33.16 -14.81 -15.15
C ALA A 205 34.27 -14.20 -14.28
N GLY A 206 33.91 -13.66 -13.10
CA GLY A 206 34.79 -12.83 -12.27
C GLY A 206 34.22 -11.50 -11.76
N GLY A 207 33.03 -11.05 -12.19
CA GLY A 207 32.36 -9.88 -11.61
C GLY A 207 31.61 -10.19 -10.32
N ALA A 208 31.73 -9.34 -9.29
CA ALA A 208 30.98 -9.46 -8.04
C ALA A 208 29.46 -9.56 -8.30
N PRO A 209 28.70 -10.32 -7.48
CA PRO A 209 27.26 -10.41 -7.62
C PRO A 209 26.65 -8.99 -7.61
N SER A 210 25.94 -8.66 -8.68
CA SER A 210 25.20 -7.40 -8.81
C SER A 210 24.03 -7.41 -7.81
N PHE A 211 24.23 -6.81 -6.65
CA PHE A 211 23.13 -6.54 -5.71
C PHE A 211 22.31 -5.37 -6.26
N PRO A 212 20.96 -5.45 -6.27
CA PRO A 212 20.13 -4.38 -6.82
C PRO A 212 20.35 -3.04 -6.09
N ASP A 213 20.24 -1.93 -6.81
CA ASP A 213 20.40 -0.58 -6.23
C ASP A 213 19.21 -0.17 -5.34
N GLU A 214 18.03 -0.77 -5.56
CA GLU A 214 16.79 -0.50 -4.80
C GLU A 214 16.11 -1.82 -4.41
N PRO A 215 15.45 -1.89 -3.23
CA PRO A 215 14.70 -3.08 -2.82
C PRO A 215 13.50 -3.30 -3.75
N LYS A 216 13.29 -4.56 -4.15
CA LYS A 216 12.09 -4.95 -4.89
C LYS A 216 10.83 -4.67 -4.06
N PRO A 217 9.68 -4.37 -4.68
CA PRO A 217 8.40 -4.25 -3.98
C PRO A 217 8.10 -5.48 -3.12
N GLY A 218 7.46 -5.24 -1.98
CA GLY A 218 7.18 -6.29 -1.01
C GLY A 218 8.39 -6.75 -0.19
N PHE A 219 9.59 -6.18 -0.37
CA PHE A 219 10.82 -6.57 0.35
C PHE A 219 10.62 -6.71 1.86
N GLY A 220 10.00 -5.72 2.52
CA GLY A 220 9.73 -5.78 3.96
C GLY A 220 8.84 -6.94 4.39
N ARG A 221 7.92 -7.40 3.53
CA ARG A 221 6.95 -8.47 3.84
C ARG A 221 7.51 -9.87 3.62
N LYS A 222 8.62 -10.01 2.89
CA LYS A 222 9.27 -11.29 2.61
C LYS A 222 10.17 -11.70 3.79
N THR A 223 10.35 -13.00 3.99
CA THR A 223 11.36 -13.50 4.93
C THR A 223 12.76 -13.26 4.39
N LEU A 224 13.74 -13.15 5.28
CA LEU A 224 15.13 -13.00 4.86
C LEU A 224 15.58 -14.16 3.95
N GLU A 225 15.09 -15.38 4.20
CA GLU A 225 15.33 -16.56 3.37
C GLU A 225 14.73 -16.39 1.96
N GLN A 226 13.50 -15.90 1.85
CA GLN A 226 12.85 -15.64 0.56
C GLN A 226 13.61 -14.60 -0.25
N VAL A 227 14.07 -13.52 0.41
CA VAL A 227 14.88 -12.49 -0.23
C VAL A 227 16.22 -13.05 -0.71
N CYS A 228 16.91 -13.84 0.14
CA CYS A 228 18.18 -14.47 -0.24
C CYS A 228 18.00 -15.42 -1.43
N ALA A 229 16.93 -16.22 -1.45
CA ALA A 229 16.60 -17.11 -2.55
C ALA A 229 16.35 -16.34 -3.87
N GLU A 230 15.63 -15.21 -3.80
CA GLU A 230 15.35 -14.36 -4.97
C GLU A 230 16.59 -13.69 -5.55
N LEU A 231 17.55 -13.34 -4.69
CA LEU A 231 18.81 -12.69 -5.08
C LEU A 231 19.95 -13.70 -5.30
N GLN A 232 19.66 -15.01 -5.19
CA GLN A 232 20.65 -16.10 -5.29
C GLN A 232 21.82 -15.94 -4.30
N LEU A 233 21.52 -15.44 -3.09
CA LEU A 233 22.46 -15.25 -2.00
C LEU A 233 22.40 -16.42 -1.02
N GLU A 234 23.53 -16.70 -0.39
CA GLU A 234 23.62 -17.73 0.65
C GLU A 234 23.15 -17.14 1.99
N TYR A 235 22.07 -17.71 2.54
CA TYR A 235 21.39 -17.19 3.73
C TYR A 235 22.33 -17.10 4.94
N ALA A 236 23.17 -18.12 5.20
CA ALA A 236 24.02 -18.13 6.39
C ALA A 236 25.04 -16.99 6.36
N THR A 237 25.61 -16.69 5.18
CA THR A 237 26.55 -15.60 4.95
C THR A 237 25.89 -14.25 5.18
N VAL A 238 24.69 -14.04 4.62
CA VAL A 238 23.94 -12.79 4.81
C VAL A 238 23.52 -12.62 6.27
N ALA A 239 22.97 -13.66 6.90
CA ALA A 239 22.54 -13.63 8.30
C ALA A 239 23.70 -13.34 9.25
N GLN A 240 24.86 -13.98 9.06
CA GLN A 240 26.07 -13.69 9.84
C GLN A 240 26.57 -12.26 9.64
N GLY A 241 26.59 -11.76 8.40
CA GLY A 241 27.00 -10.39 8.11
C GLY A 241 26.06 -9.34 8.73
N LEU A 242 24.76 -9.58 8.70
CA LEU A 242 23.76 -8.72 9.34
C LEU A 242 23.90 -8.76 10.88
N GLN A 243 24.09 -9.94 11.48
CA GLN A 243 24.36 -10.09 12.91
C GLN A 243 25.65 -9.37 13.33
N ALA A 244 26.70 -9.43 12.51
CA ALA A 244 27.95 -8.71 12.75
C ALA A 244 27.77 -7.18 12.70
N LYS A 245 26.79 -6.69 11.93
CA LYS A 245 26.37 -5.27 11.91
C LYS A 245 25.33 -4.93 13.01
N GLY A 246 25.14 -5.81 13.99
CA GLY A 246 24.31 -5.57 15.19
C GLY A 246 22.81 -5.76 14.96
N LEU A 247 22.41 -6.52 13.94
CA LEU A 247 21.01 -6.81 13.66
C LEU A 247 20.58 -8.13 14.30
N THR A 248 19.38 -8.15 14.89
CA THR A 248 18.79 -9.36 15.46
C THR A 248 18.11 -10.15 14.35
N VAL A 249 18.84 -11.10 13.77
CA VAL A 249 18.33 -11.97 12.70
C VAL A 249 17.85 -13.30 13.29
N GLU A 250 16.56 -13.57 13.15
CA GLU A 250 15.92 -14.85 13.50
C GLU A 250 15.37 -15.52 12.23
N ALA A 251 15.45 -16.85 12.19
CA ALA A 251 14.97 -17.62 11.04
C ALA A 251 13.45 -17.53 10.87
N GLY A 252 12.99 -17.40 9.62
CA GLY A 252 11.57 -17.33 9.27
C GLY A 252 10.89 -15.99 9.56
N LYS A 253 11.61 -15.00 10.08
CA LYS A 253 11.11 -13.63 10.25
C LYS A 253 11.13 -12.85 8.94
N THR A 254 10.12 -12.01 8.75
CA THR A 254 10.08 -11.04 7.65
C THR A 254 11.15 -9.98 7.83
N VAL A 255 11.58 -9.33 6.75
CA VAL A 255 12.54 -8.24 6.83
C VAL A 255 12.01 -7.09 7.70
N HIS A 256 10.69 -6.85 7.69
CA HIS A 256 10.05 -5.87 8.57
C HIS A 256 10.17 -6.25 10.05
N GLU A 257 9.91 -7.50 10.41
CA GLU A 257 10.08 -7.96 11.81
C GLU A 257 11.54 -7.92 12.27
N ILE A 258 12.50 -8.23 11.38
CA ILE A 258 13.94 -8.10 11.67
C ILE A 258 14.33 -6.63 11.91
N ALA A 259 13.79 -5.72 11.09
CA ALA A 259 14.00 -4.29 11.24
C ALA A 259 13.43 -3.80 12.59
N GLU A 260 12.18 -4.16 12.90
CA GLU A 260 11.51 -3.80 14.15
C GLU A 260 12.26 -4.32 15.39
N ALA A 261 12.67 -5.61 15.37
CA ALA A 261 13.44 -6.22 16.47
C ALA A 261 14.82 -5.57 16.66
N SER A 262 15.35 -4.91 15.63
CA SER A 262 16.62 -4.20 15.64
C SER A 262 16.46 -2.68 15.83
N GLY A 263 15.23 -2.18 15.98
CA GLY A 263 14.93 -0.74 16.08
C GLY A 263 15.27 0.06 14.81
N LYS A 264 15.18 -0.57 13.63
CA LYS A 264 15.52 -0.02 12.31
C LYS A 264 14.34 -0.07 11.34
N GLU A 265 14.49 0.60 10.21
CA GLU A 265 13.56 0.53 9.08
C GLU A 265 13.97 -0.57 8.07
N PRO A 266 13.03 -1.16 7.32
CA PRO A 266 13.33 -2.19 6.30
C PRO A 266 14.37 -1.74 5.26
N MET A 267 14.41 -0.45 4.92
CA MET A 267 15.42 0.10 4.00
C MET A 267 16.84 -0.02 4.57
N GLU A 268 17.01 0.15 5.88
CA GLU A 268 18.31 -0.01 6.52
C GLU A 268 18.78 -1.46 6.50
N ILE A 269 17.84 -2.43 6.52
CA ILE A 269 18.17 -3.84 6.32
C ILE A 269 18.65 -4.08 4.89
N PHE A 270 18.00 -3.47 3.90
CA PHE A 270 18.44 -3.55 2.50
C PHE A 270 19.85 -3.01 2.30
N GLU A 271 20.16 -1.82 2.85
CA GLU A 271 21.51 -1.24 2.80
C GLU A 271 22.53 -2.10 3.55
N ALA A 272 22.16 -2.66 4.70
CA ALA A 272 23.04 -3.57 5.44
C ALA A 272 23.32 -4.85 4.64
N MET A 273 22.32 -5.41 3.95
CA MET A 273 22.49 -6.56 3.05
C MET A 273 23.40 -6.21 1.88
N ARG A 274 23.18 -5.05 1.24
CA ARG A 274 24.03 -4.55 0.16
C ARG A 274 25.49 -4.46 0.61
N ALA A 275 25.73 -3.85 1.77
CA ALA A 275 27.05 -3.70 2.33
C ALA A 275 27.74 -5.06 2.61
N VAL A 276 27.00 -6.04 3.13
CA VAL A 276 27.52 -7.41 3.36
C VAL A 276 27.87 -8.13 2.05
N VAL A 277 27.04 -7.97 1.01
CA VAL A 277 27.19 -8.71 -0.26
C VAL A 277 28.20 -8.06 -1.20
N VAL A 278 28.22 -6.73 -1.26
CA VAL A 278 29.09 -5.94 -2.14
C VAL A 278 30.45 -5.66 -1.49
N GLY A 279 30.55 -5.79 -0.15
CA GLY A 279 31.81 -5.63 0.59
C GLY A 279 32.12 -4.20 1.02
N GLU A 280 31.10 -3.46 1.49
CA GLU A 280 31.22 -2.10 2.07
C GLU A 280 31.12 -2.06 3.60
#